data_AF-A0A944NT49-F1
#
_entry.id   AF-A0A944NT49-F1
#
_cell.length_a   1.000
_cell.length_b   1.000
_cell.length_c   1.000
_cell.angle_alpha   90.00
_cell.angle_beta   90.00
_cell.angle_gamma   90.00
#
_symmetry.space_group_name_H-M   'P 1'
#
loop_
_entity.id
_entity.type
_entity.pdbx_description
1 polymer ?
#
loop_
_entity_poly.entity_id
_entity_poly.type
_entity_poly.pdbx_seq_one_letter_code
_entity_poly.pdbx_strand_id
1 'polypeptide(L)'
;IVKTRQQYTAALKQNLQMLLDGSIAPRQFVQEFFELTEAGNMRNDIRKKLVLSLLLSGAVRPSVKFLMLENFERLAKPVRRAIMAAVLKAEPTHHTEVIQEELKYMVAQEMGGLALR
;
A
#
# COMPACT_ATOMS: atom_id res chain seq x y z
N ILE A 1 20.91 11.19 12.22
CA ILE A 1 19.85 12.19 12.46
C ILE A 1 18.54 11.44 12.72
N VAL A 2 18.16 11.26 13.98
CA VAL A 2 16.90 10.58 14.36
C VAL A 2 15.77 11.57 14.14
N LYS A 3 15.11 11.50 12.99
CA LYS A 3 13.90 12.29 12.74
C LYS A 3 12.80 11.83 13.71
N THR A 4 12.11 12.74 14.37
CA THR A 4 11.08 12.39 15.38
C THR A 4 9.84 11.81 14.69
N ARG A 5 9.07 10.95 15.38
CA ARG A 5 7.81 10.35 14.84
C ARG A 5 6.82 11.39 14.29
N GLN A 6 6.81 12.59 14.86
CA GLN A 6 6.01 13.72 14.38
C GLN A 6 6.47 14.21 13.00
N GLN A 7 7.77 14.30 12.76
CA GLN A 7 8.34 14.70 11.46
C GLN A 7 7.96 13.70 10.36
N TYR A 8 8.00 12.39 10.64
CA TYR A 8 7.55 11.38 9.68
C TYR A 8 6.06 11.46 9.40
N THR A 9 5.25 11.75 10.42
CA THR A 9 3.81 11.93 10.24
C THR A 9 3.50 13.16 9.40
N ALA A 10 4.21 14.27 9.62
CA ALA A 10 4.08 15.48 8.84
C ALA A 10 4.51 15.24 7.38
N ALA A 11 5.66 14.60 7.16
CA ALA A 11 6.14 14.25 5.83
C ALA A 11 5.18 13.32 5.09
N LEU A 12 4.56 12.34 5.77
CA LEU A 12 3.59 11.45 5.16
C LEU A 12 2.32 12.19 4.70
N LYS A 13 1.83 13.13 5.51
CA LYS A 13 0.70 14.00 5.14
C LYS A 13 1.05 14.88 3.95
N GLN A 14 2.24 15.47 3.95
CA GLN A 14 2.72 16.28 2.84
C GLN A 14 2.84 15.45 1.55
N ASN A 15 3.40 14.24 1.63
CA ASN A 15 3.48 13.31 0.50
C ASN A 15 2.09 13.00 -0.09
N LEU A 16 1.10 12.72 0.76
CA LEU A 16 -0.27 12.49 0.31
C LEU A 16 -0.88 13.73 -0.34
N GLN A 17 -0.70 14.92 0.26
CA GLN A 17 -1.20 16.17 -0.30
C GLN A 17 -0.59 16.44 -1.68
N MET A 18 0.72 16.25 -1.82
CA MET A 18 1.41 16.43 -3.11
C MET A 18 0.90 15.48 -4.19
N LEU A 19 0.52 14.23 -3.84
CA LEU A 19 -0.12 13.31 -4.79
C LEU A 19 -1.49 13.84 -5.23
N LEU A 20 -2.31 14.31 -4.28
CA LEU A 20 -3.67 14.78 -4.56
C LEU A 20 -3.68 16.05 -5.41
N ASP A 21 -2.73 16.94 -5.19
CA ASP A 21 -2.59 18.21 -5.94
C ASP A 21 -1.85 18.02 -7.28
N GLY A 22 -1.34 16.81 -7.56
CA GLY A 22 -0.59 16.51 -8.78
C GLY A 22 0.84 17.06 -8.80
N SER A 23 1.34 17.55 -7.65
CA SER A 23 2.67 18.14 -7.49
C SER A 23 3.80 17.11 -7.51
N ILE A 24 3.50 15.82 -7.31
CA ILE A 24 4.46 14.71 -7.46
C ILE A 24 3.88 13.60 -8.33
N ALA A 25 4.77 12.87 -9.01
CA ALA A 25 4.37 11.70 -9.78
C ALA A 25 3.91 10.55 -8.86
N PRO A 26 2.93 9.72 -9.27
CA PRO A 26 2.49 8.56 -8.51
C PRO A 26 3.62 7.62 -8.07
N ARG A 27 4.61 7.38 -8.93
CA ARG A 27 5.77 6.52 -8.62
C ARG A 27 6.58 7.09 -7.45
N GLN A 28 6.82 8.40 -7.47
CA GLN A 28 7.54 9.11 -6.42
C GLN A 28 6.75 9.08 -5.11
N PHE A 29 5.44 9.34 -5.15
CA PHE A 29 4.56 9.23 -3.99
C PHE A 29 4.69 7.86 -3.30
N VAL A 30 4.59 6.77 -4.07
CA VAL A 30 4.65 5.41 -3.52
C VAL A 30 6.01 5.14 -2.91
N GLN A 31 7.09 5.51 -3.59
CA GLN A 31 8.45 5.33 -3.08
C GLN A 31 8.63 6.05 -1.73
N GLU A 32 8.30 7.35 -1.68
CA GLU A 32 8.40 8.17 -0.46
C GLU A 32 7.49 7.65 0.64
N PHE A 33 6.27 7.18 0.32
CA PHE A 33 5.36 6.60 1.29
C PHE A 33 6.01 5.43 2.03
N PHE A 34 6.59 4.48 1.29
CA PHE A 34 7.20 3.32 1.93
C PHE A 34 8.46 3.69 2.72
N GLU A 35 9.34 4.54 2.16
CA GLU A 35 10.53 5.04 2.85
C GLU A 35 10.18 5.74 4.16
N LEU A 36 9.17 6.61 4.18
CA LEU A 36 8.70 7.31 5.38
C LEU A 36 8.13 6.35 6.43
N THR A 37 7.36 5.34 6.01
CA THR A 37 6.78 4.37 6.96
C THR A 37 7.84 3.43 7.57
N GLU A 38 8.91 3.14 6.82
CA GLU A 38 10.03 2.30 7.28
C GLU A 38 10.99 3.09 8.17
N ALA A 39 11.45 4.26 7.71
CA ALA A 39 12.36 5.11 8.47
C ALA A 39 11.73 5.65 9.76
N GLY A 40 10.40 5.82 9.78
CA GLY A 40 9.65 6.17 10.98
C GLY A 40 9.42 5.02 11.97
N ASN A 41 9.92 3.81 11.67
CA ASN A 41 9.66 2.58 12.42
C ASN A 41 8.17 2.42 12.74
N MET A 42 7.32 2.67 11.74
CA MET A 42 5.88 2.67 11.93
C MET A 42 5.41 1.25 12.23
N ARG A 43 4.64 1.10 13.31
CA ARG A 43 4.10 -0.20 13.71
C ARG A 43 3.31 -0.85 12.58
N ASN A 44 3.43 -2.17 12.46
CA ASN A 44 2.79 -2.97 11.42
C ASN A 44 1.26 -2.82 11.37
N ASP A 45 0.60 -2.65 12.51
CA ASP A 45 -0.85 -2.42 12.58
C ASP A 45 -1.26 -1.10 11.91
N ILE A 46 -0.43 -0.06 12.04
CA ILE A 46 -0.66 1.25 11.44
C ILE A 46 -0.32 1.20 9.94
N ARG A 47 0.82 0.61 9.56
CA ARG A 47 1.18 0.43 8.14
C ARG A 47 0.08 -0.32 7.39
N LYS A 48 -0.45 -1.40 8.00
CA LYS A 48 -1.60 -2.15 7.48
C LYS A 48 -2.79 -1.25 7.18
N LYS A 49 -3.20 -0.44 8.16
CA LYS A 49 -4.36 0.46 8.04
C LYS A 49 -4.15 1.48 6.93
N LEU A 50 -2.98 2.11 6.85
CA LEU A 50 -2.69 3.13 5.83
C LEU A 50 -2.73 2.55 4.41
N VAL A 51 -2.05 1.43 4.18
CA VAL A 51 -2.05 0.78 2.86
C VAL A 51 -3.46 0.33 2.49
N LEU A 52 -4.19 -0.28 3.44
CA LEU A 52 -5.56 -0.70 3.20
C LEU A 52 -6.47 0.49 2.85
N SER A 53 -6.36 1.61 3.56
CA SER A 53 -7.10 2.83 3.25
C SER A 53 -6.80 3.36 1.85
N LEU A 54 -5.53 3.32 1.40
CA LEU A 54 -5.16 3.73 0.04
C LEU A 54 -5.74 2.80 -1.03
N LEU A 55 -5.69 1.49 -0.81
CA LEU A 55 -6.21 0.49 -1.76
C LEU A 55 -7.74 0.53 -1.86
N LEU A 56 -8.45 0.80 -0.77
CA LEU A 56 -9.91 0.86 -0.74
C LEU A 56 -10.49 2.23 -1.10
N SER A 57 -9.68 3.30 -1.06
CA SER A 57 -10.16 4.64 -1.37
C SER A 57 -10.63 4.77 -2.83
N GLY A 58 -11.80 5.36 -3.03
CA GLY A 58 -12.30 5.75 -4.35
C GLY A 58 -11.59 6.97 -4.94
N ALA A 59 -10.97 7.81 -4.08
CA ALA A 59 -10.24 8.99 -4.52
C ALA A 59 -8.85 8.65 -5.10
N VAL A 60 -8.31 7.49 -4.74
CA VAL A 60 -7.03 7.03 -5.26
C VAL A 60 -7.26 6.30 -6.59
N ARG A 61 -6.58 6.76 -7.65
CA ARG A 61 -6.70 6.15 -8.98
C ARG A 61 -6.13 4.73 -9.00
N PRO A 62 -6.68 3.81 -9.82
CA PRO A 62 -6.18 2.43 -9.92
C PRO A 62 -4.68 2.34 -10.17
N SER A 63 -4.10 3.20 -11.02
CA SER A 63 -2.66 3.20 -11.31
C SER A 63 -1.78 3.41 -10.06
N VAL A 64 -2.19 4.26 -9.12
CA VAL A 64 -1.46 4.45 -7.85
C VAL A 64 -1.57 3.19 -7.00
N LYS A 65 -2.73 2.54 -6.98
CA LYS A 65 -2.95 1.30 -6.23
C LYS A 65 -2.09 0.16 -6.78
N PHE A 66 -1.94 0.04 -8.10
CA PHE A 66 -1.01 -0.91 -8.71
C PHE A 66 0.43 -0.67 -8.28
N LEU A 67 0.91 0.58 -8.30
CA LEU A 67 2.25 0.92 -7.82
C LEU A 67 2.44 0.55 -6.33
N MET A 68 1.41 0.69 -5.50
CA MET A 68 1.44 0.23 -4.11
C MET A 68 1.59 -1.30 -4.02
N LEU A 69 0.92 -2.05 -4.90
CA LEU A 69 1.03 -3.52 -4.98
C LEU A 69 2.39 -3.98 -5.51
N GLU A 70 3.02 -3.25 -6.44
CA GLU A 70 4.39 -3.53 -6.89
C GLU A 70 5.40 -3.46 -5.73
N ASN A 71 5.14 -2.62 -4.73
CA ASN A 71 6.00 -2.43 -3.56
C ASN A 71 5.56 -3.30 -2.36
N PHE A 72 4.63 -4.23 -2.55
CA PHE A 72 3.97 -4.89 -1.42
C PHE A 72 4.93 -5.76 -0.62
N GLU A 73 5.96 -6.31 -1.25
CA GLU A 73 7.05 -7.08 -0.64
C GLU A 73 7.78 -6.36 0.50
N ARG A 74 7.78 -5.01 0.48
CA ARG A 74 8.33 -4.16 1.55
C ARG A 74 7.55 -4.22 2.86
N LEU A 75 6.32 -4.77 2.82
CA LEU A 75 5.55 -5.09 4.02
C LEU A 75 5.89 -6.49 4.51
N ALA A 76 5.94 -6.67 5.83
CA ALA A 76 6.07 -7.99 6.43
C ALA A 76 4.98 -8.94 5.94
N LYS A 77 5.32 -10.22 5.69
CA LYS A 77 4.41 -11.24 5.14
C LYS A 77 3.05 -11.32 5.87
N PRO A 78 2.96 -11.26 7.23
CA PRO A 78 1.68 -11.25 7.92
C PRO A 78 0.82 -10.02 7.61
N VAL A 79 1.46 -8.86 7.40
CA VAL A 79 0.78 -7.61 7.03
C VAL A 79 0.21 -7.71 5.62
N ARG A 80 0.99 -8.21 4.66
CA ARG A 80 0.55 -8.44 3.28
C ARG A 80 -0.69 -9.32 3.23
N ARG A 81 -0.63 -10.50 3.85
CA ARG A 81 -1.75 -11.46 3.92
C ARG A 81 -3.01 -10.84 4.53
N ALA A 82 -2.84 -10.06 5.59
CA ALA A 82 -3.98 -9.39 6.23
C ALA A 82 -4.62 -8.32 5.34
N ILE A 83 -3.82 -7.58 4.56
CA ILE A 83 -4.34 -6.60 3.59
C ILE A 83 -5.04 -7.32 2.44
N MET A 84 -4.41 -8.35 1.85
CA MET A 84 -5.00 -9.16 0.78
C MET A 84 -6.37 -9.70 1.18
N ALA A 85 -6.44 -10.35 2.35
CA ALA A 85 -7.69 -10.89 2.87
C ALA A 85 -8.75 -9.81 3.12
N ALA A 86 -8.35 -8.60 3.54
CA ALA A 86 -9.28 -7.51 3.76
C ALA A 86 -9.81 -6.91 2.44
N VAL A 87 -8.95 -6.72 1.43
CA VAL A 87 -9.37 -6.19 0.12
C VAL A 87 -10.28 -7.18 -0.62
N LEU A 88 -9.97 -8.47 -0.57
CA LEU A 88 -10.80 -9.52 -1.18
C LEU A 88 -12.19 -9.66 -0.53
N LYS A 89 -12.36 -9.21 0.72
CA LYS A 89 -13.63 -9.19 1.43
C LYS A 89 -14.37 -7.85 1.36
N ALA A 90 -13.71 -6.81 0.84
CA ALA A 90 -14.31 -5.48 0.74
C ALA A 90 -15.43 -5.48 -0.32
N GLU A 91 -16.42 -4.62 -0.10
CA GLU A 91 -17.50 -4.42 -1.07
C GLU A 91 -16.91 -3.99 -2.43
N PRO A 92 -17.31 -4.66 -3.52
CA PRO A 92 -16.80 -4.35 -4.85
C PRO A 92 -17.32 -2.99 -5.31
N THR A 93 -16.40 -2.22 -5.87
CA THR A 93 -16.59 -0.97 -6.59
C THR A 93 -15.76 -1.09 -7.85
N HIS A 94 -16.04 -0.28 -8.88
CA HIS A 94 -15.23 -0.31 -10.11
C HIS A 94 -13.71 -0.19 -9.84
N HIS A 95 -13.30 0.59 -8.83
CA HIS A 95 -11.89 0.76 -8.46
C HIS A 95 -11.34 -0.36 -7.57
N THR A 96 -12.18 -1.10 -6.85
CA THR A 96 -11.75 -2.20 -5.96
C THR A 96 -11.79 -3.55 -6.67
N GLU A 97 -12.66 -3.75 -7.65
CA GLU A 97 -12.73 -4.96 -8.49
C GLU A 97 -11.41 -5.22 -9.21
N VAL A 98 -10.87 -4.21 -9.89
CA VAL A 98 -9.58 -4.30 -10.60
C VAL A 98 -8.44 -4.70 -9.64
N ILE A 99 -8.46 -4.18 -8.42
CA ILE A 99 -7.45 -4.50 -7.40
C ILE A 99 -7.67 -5.88 -6.80
N GLN A 100 -8.91 -6.32 -6.65
CA GLN A 100 -9.24 -7.67 -6.21
C GLN A 100 -8.77 -8.72 -7.22
N GLU A 101 -8.91 -8.45 -8.52
CA GLU A 101 -8.39 -9.33 -9.58
C GLU A 101 -6.87 -9.47 -9.51
N GLU A 102 -6.15 -8.35 -9.41
CA GLU A 102 -4.69 -8.37 -9.27
C GLU A 102 -4.24 -9.13 -8.01
N LEU A 103 -4.92 -8.90 -6.88
CA LEU A 103 -4.59 -9.60 -5.63
C LEU A 103 -4.88 -11.10 -5.70
N LYS A 104 -5.92 -11.54 -6.41
CA LYS A 104 -6.17 -12.97 -6.65
C LYS A 104 -5.01 -13.61 -7.42
N TYR A 105 -4.49 -12.91 -8.43
CA TYR A 105 -3.31 -13.35 -9.16
C TYR A 105 -2.07 -13.45 -8.26
N MET A 106 -1.78 -12.42 -7.46
CA MET A 106 -0.65 -12.43 -6.52
C MET A 106 -0.75 -13.58 -5.49
N VAL A 107 -1.94 -13.85 -4.95
CA VAL A 107 -2.16 -14.97 -4.02
C VAL A 107 -1.93 -16.32 -4.70
N ALA A 108 -2.41 -16.49 -5.94
CA ALA A 108 -2.17 -17.70 -6.72
C ALA A 108 -0.66 -17.94 -6.95
N GLN A 109 0.12 -16.88 -7.17
CA GLN A 109 1.59 -16.96 -7.28
C GLN A 109 2.26 -17.27 -5.94
N GLU A 110 1.85 -16.63 -4.82
CA GLU A 110 2.39 -16.93 -3.49
C GLU A 110 2.09 -18.37 -3.04
N MET A 111 0.94 -18.94 -3.43
CA MET A 111 0.55 -20.33 -3.12
C MET A 111 1.12 -21.34 -4.14
N GLY A 112 1.22 -20.99 -5.42
CA GLY A 112 1.80 -21.85 -6.46
C GLY A 112 3.31 -22.03 -6.32
N GLY A 113 4.02 -21.03 -5.78
CA GLY A 113 5.45 -21.14 -5.46
C GLY A 113 5.78 -22.12 -4.32
N LEU A 114 4.78 -22.61 -3.58
CA LEU A 114 4.92 -23.69 -2.59
C LEU A 114 4.72 -25.09 -3.19
N ALA A 115 4.18 -25.20 -4.42
CA ALA A 115 3.96 -26.49 -5.09
C ALA A 115 5.14 -26.90 -6.01
N LEU A 116 6.13 -26.01 -6.20
CA LEU A 116 7.31 -26.23 -7.05
C LEU A 116 8.64 -26.02 -6.30
N ARG A 117 8.67 -26.28 -4.99
CA ARG A 117 9.90 -26.35 -4.20
C ARG A 117 9.95 -27.60 -3.35
#